data_AF-A0A7W1F5N4-F1
#
_entry.id   AF-A0A7W1F5N4-F1
#
_cell.length_a   1.000
_cell.length_b   1.000
_cell.length_c   1.000
_cell.angle_alpha   90.00
_cell.angle_beta   90.00
_cell.angle_gamma   90.00
#
_symmetry.space_group_name_H-M   'P 1'
#
loop_
_entity.id
_entity.type
_entity.pdbx_description
1 polymer ?
#
loop_
_entity_poly.entity_id
_entity_poly.type
_entity_poly.pdbx_seq_one_letter_code
_entity_poly.pdbx_strand_id
1 'polypeptide(L)' 'MTRLIVTNDDGIDAPGLAALAAAAASSGEVFIVAPVQEWSGCG' A
#
# COMPACT_ATOMS: atom_id res chain seq x y z
N MET A 1 -3.96 19.79 -1.76
CA MET A 1 -3.67 18.68 -0.83
C MET A 1 -3.62 17.42 -1.67
N THR A 2 -2.49 16.70 -1.67
CA THR A 2 -2.34 15.46 -2.46
C THR A 2 -2.95 14.30 -1.68
N ARG A 3 -3.72 13.44 -2.36
CA ARG A 3 -4.26 12.19 -1.81
C ARG A 3 -3.62 11.01 -2.53
N LEU A 4 -3.12 10.06 -1.76
CA LEU A 4 -2.36 8.93 -2.26
C LEU A 4 -3.07 7.64 -1.87
N ILE A 5 -3.25 6.74 -2.83
CA ILE A 5 -3.61 5.34 -2.55
C ILE A 5 -2.33 4.52 -2.68
N VAL A 6 -2.00 3.80 -1.62
CA VAL A 6 -0.88 2.85 -1.60
C VAL A 6 -1.47 1.44 -1.59
N THR A 7 -1.02 0.62 -2.52
CA THR A 7 -1.50 -0.74 -2.76
C THR A 7 -0.34 -1.65 -3.11
N ASN A 8 -0.57 -2.96 -3.05
CA ASN A 8 0.34 -4.02 -3.48
C ASN A 8 -0.46 -5.29 -3.81
N ASP A 9 0.23 -6.30 -4.32
CA ASP A 9 -0.27 -7.65 -4.55
C ASP A 9 0.13 -8.63 -3.43
N ASP A 10 1.17 -8.35 -2.63
CA ASP A 10 1.61 -9.22 -1.53
C ASP A 10 0.61 -9.32 -0.35
N GLY A 11 -0.38 -8.42 -0.28
CA GLY A 11 -1.40 -8.37 0.77
C GLY A 11 -1.25 -7.22 1.77
N ILE A 12 -2.32 -6.96 2.52
CA ILE A 12 -2.49 -5.82 3.44
C ILE A 12 -1.50 -5.83 4.60
N ASP A 13 -1.08 -7.02 5.04
CA ASP A 13 -0.13 -7.21 6.14
C ASP A 13 1.33 -7.24 5.66
N ALA A 14 1.60 -7.01 4.38
CA ALA A 14 2.95 -7.03 3.84
C ALA A 14 3.82 -5.91 4.46
N PRO A 15 5.01 -6.22 4.99
CA PRO A 15 5.85 -5.22 5.65
C PRO A 15 6.30 -4.10 4.69
N GLY A 16 6.46 -4.42 3.40
CA GLY A 16 6.80 -3.44 2.36
C GLY A 16 5.71 -2.40 2.15
N LEU A 17 4.43 -2.78 2.25
CA LEU A 17 3.29 -1.87 2.10
C LEU A 17 3.29 -0.83 3.23
N ALA A 18 3.48 -1.26 4.48
CA ALA A 18 3.58 -0.38 5.63
C ALA A 18 4.77 0.58 5.54
N ALA A 19 5.94 0.08 5.11
CA ALA A 19 7.14 0.90 4.92
C ALA A 19 6.93 1.99 3.85
N LEU A 20 6.30 1.64 2.72
CA LEU A 20 6.01 2.58 1.64
C LEU A 20 4.98 3.64 2.07
N ALA A 21 3.91 3.23 2.76
CA ALA A 21 2.90 4.15 3.29
C ALA A 21 3.53 5.17 4.25
N ALA A 22 4.44 4.74 5.13
CA ALA A 22 5.16 5.62 6.05
C ALA A 22 6.04 6.64 5.31
N ALA A 23 6.75 6.24 4.26
CA ALA A 23 7.55 7.15 3.44
C ALA A 23 6.67 8.16 2.66
N ALA A 24 5.55 7.68 2.12
CA ALA A 24 4.61 8.46 1.32
C ALA A 24 3.83 9.51 2.14
N ALA A 25 3.71 9.34 3.45
CA ALA A 25 3.03 10.29 4.34
C ALA A 25 3.61 11.71 4.30
N SER A 26 4.91 11.85 3.94
CA SER A 26 5.55 13.15 3.72
C SER A 26 5.03 13.91 2.49
N SER A 27 4.34 13.21 1.58
CA SER A 27 3.92 13.71 0.26
C SER A 27 2.41 13.96 0.15
N GLY A 28 1.60 13.56 1.14
CA GLY A 28 0.15 13.77 1.13
C GLY A 28 -0.62 12.90 2.13
N GLU A 29 -1.95 12.97 2.05
CA GLU A 29 -2.87 12.11 2.81
C GLU A 29 -2.87 10.71 2.20
N VAL A 30 -2.48 9.70 2.99
CA VAL A 30 -2.29 8.32 2.54
C VAL A 30 -3.48 7.45 2.92
N PHE A 31 -3.97 6.68 1.96
CA PHE A 31 -4.96 5.63 2.13
C PHE A 31 -4.34 4.30 1.67
N ILE A 32 -4.44 3.27 2.50
CA ILE A 32 -3.98 1.92 2.15
C ILE A 32 -5.18 1.11 1.66
N VAL A 33 -5.05 0.51 0.47
CA VAL A 33 -6.05 -0.40 -0.09
C VAL A 33 -5.29 -1.57 -0.71
N ALA A 34 -5.40 -2.76 -0.14
CA ALA A 34 -4.68 -3.95 -0.59
C ALA A 34 -5.52 -5.22 -0.31
N PRO A 35 -5.27 -6.34 -1.00
CA PRO A 35 -5.96 -7.59 -0.74
C PRO A 35 -5.64 -8.13 0.65
N VAL A 36 -6.55 -8.94 1.23
CA VAL A 36 -6.35 -9.53 2.57
C VAL A 36 -5.19 -10.55 2.58
N GLN A 37 -4.90 -11.17 1.44
CA GLN A 37 -3.85 -12.18 1.27
C GLN A 37 -3.02 -11.86 0.02
N GLU A 38 -2.00 -12.65 -0.26
CA GLU A 38 -1.09 -12.49 -1.41
C GLU A 38 -1.75 -12.93 -2.74
N TRP A 39 -1.50 -12.17 -3.81
CA TRP A 39 -2.03 -12.35 -5.18
C TRP A 39 -0.94 -12.15 -6.26
N SER A 40 0.33 -12.40 -5.95
CA SER A 40 1.38 -12.23 -6.95
C SER A 40 1.19 -13.22 -8.10
N GLY A 41 1.29 -12.71 -9.33
CA GLY A 41 1.13 -13.51 -10.54
C GLY A 41 -0.30 -13.97 -10.85
N CYS A 42 -1.33 -13.44 -10.20
CA CYS A 42 -2.73 -13.89 -10.39
C CYS A 42 -3.45 -13.36 -11.64
N GLY A 43 -2.85 -12.45 -12.40
CA GLY A 43 -3.19 -12.10 -13.80
C GLY A 43 -4.65 -11.81 -14.12
#